data_AF-A0AAV5FV76-F1
#
_entry.id   AF-A0AAV5FV76-F1
#
_cell.length_a   1.000
_cell.length_b   1.000
_cell.length_c   1.000
_cell.angle_alpha   90.00
_cell.angle_beta   90.00
_cell.angle_gamma   90.00
#
_symmetry.space_group_name_H-M   'P 1'
#
loop_
_entity.id
_entity.type
_entity.pdbx_description
1 polymer ?
#
loop_
_entity_poly.entity_id
_entity_poly.type
_entity_poly.pdbx_seq_one_letter_code
_entity_poly.pdbx_strand_id
1 'polypeptide(L)'
;MAAAAAAAGGRTLGRSSFSRATANLSASSYGAAGVKLGLNGAAFVSSGIPDLDRILGGGFLLGSVVMIMEDADAPHHLLLLRCFMAQGALHKQPLLFAGPMKEPRLFLGTLPTPVSSSKEDRRHRAMGVGGSSDGRPSDEGLRIAWQYRKYFGDEKTSDAEPRDNKQEFSNDFDLRKPLERHILNGQLVECVSTQDADTLSDLQDRCSTFLSKFPR
;
A
#
# COMPACT_ATOMS: atom_id res chain seq x y z
N MET A 1 64.59 -31.51 14.93
CA MET A 1 63.38 -32.35 14.77
C MET A 1 62.78 -32.52 16.15
N ALA A 2 61.54 -32.21 16.53
CA ALA A 2 60.31 -31.69 15.92
C ALA A 2 59.56 -30.99 17.10
N ALA A 3 58.97 -29.79 16.99
CA ALA A 3 57.59 -29.50 16.52
C ALA A 3 56.53 -30.46 17.09
N ALA A 4 55.37 -30.07 17.62
CA ALA A 4 54.73 -28.77 17.90
C ALA A 4 53.57 -29.04 18.89
N ALA A 5 53.10 -27.97 19.54
CA ALA A 5 52.07 -27.97 20.56
C ALA A 5 50.64 -27.76 20.03
N ALA A 6 49.70 -28.14 20.90
CA ALA A 6 48.39 -27.54 21.15
C ALA A 6 47.20 -27.77 20.20
N ALA A 7 46.09 -28.12 20.85
CA ALA A 7 44.76 -28.33 20.34
C ALA A 7 44.00 -27.02 20.04
N ALA A 8 43.03 -27.13 19.13
CA ALA A 8 41.68 -26.54 19.15
C ALA A 8 41.24 -26.08 17.75
N GLY A 9 39.96 -26.32 17.42
CA GLY A 9 39.32 -25.65 16.28
C GLY A 9 38.33 -26.51 15.53
N GLY A 10 37.23 -26.90 16.18
CA GLY A 10 36.05 -27.43 15.49
C GLY A 10 35.51 -26.37 14.52
N ARG A 11 35.49 -26.70 13.23
CA ARG A 11 34.95 -25.85 12.16
C ARG A 11 33.43 -25.92 12.19
N THR A 12 32.76 -24.85 12.60
CA THR A 12 31.32 -24.68 12.39
C THR A 12 31.10 -24.11 10.99
N LEU A 13 30.44 -24.89 10.13
CA LEU A 13 29.93 -24.41 8.84
C LEU A 13 28.90 -23.30 9.09
N GLY A 14 28.97 -22.26 8.26
CA GLY A 14 28.19 -21.03 8.34
C GLY A 14 26.69 -21.28 8.55
N ARG A 15 26.21 -20.86 9.71
CA ARG A 15 24.80 -20.82 10.07
C ARG A 15 24.25 -19.50 9.52
N SER A 16 23.40 -19.56 8.50
CA SER A 16 22.67 -18.40 7.99
C SER A 16 21.88 -17.76 9.14
N SER A 17 22.16 -16.50 9.44
CA SER A 17 21.49 -15.73 10.51
C SER A 17 20.17 -15.13 10.02
N PHE A 18 19.30 -15.96 9.47
CA PHE A 18 17.90 -15.56 9.24
C PHE A 18 17.12 -15.89 10.51
N SER A 19 17.15 -14.97 11.47
CA SER A 19 16.24 -15.02 12.62
C SER A 19 14.84 -14.67 12.12
N ARG A 20 13.96 -15.67 11.97
CA ARG A 20 12.51 -15.40 11.88
C ARG A 20 12.10 -14.79 13.23
N ALA A 21 11.81 -13.50 13.25
CA ALA A 21 11.13 -12.89 14.38
C ALA A 21 9.78 -13.59 14.52
N THR A 22 9.66 -14.49 15.50
CA THR A 22 8.36 -14.94 15.97
C THR A 22 7.78 -13.75 16.72
N ALA A 23 7.06 -12.90 16.00
CA ALA A 23 6.24 -11.88 16.64
C ALA A 23 5.26 -12.63 17.54
N ASN A 24 5.43 -12.51 18.85
CA ASN A 24 4.32 -12.68 19.78
C ASN A 24 3.34 -11.57 19.43
N LEU A 25 2.42 -11.87 18.50
CA LEU A 25 1.21 -11.10 18.28
C LEU A 25 0.35 -11.29 19.53
N SER A 26 0.76 -10.65 20.62
CA SER A 26 -0.16 -10.30 21.68
C SER A 26 -1.29 -9.51 21.02
N ALA A 27 -2.49 -9.68 21.53
CA ALA A 27 -3.76 -9.28 20.92
C ALA A 27 -3.98 -7.76 20.75
N SER A 28 -2.94 -6.96 20.51
CA SER A 28 -2.98 -5.51 20.28
C SER A 28 -3.13 -5.11 18.80
N SER A 29 -2.99 -6.03 17.84
CA SER A 29 -3.15 -5.73 16.40
C SER A 29 -4.59 -5.84 15.87
N TYR A 30 -5.56 -6.15 16.73
CA TYR A 30 -6.98 -6.02 16.40
C TYR A 30 -7.34 -4.53 16.31
N GLY A 31 -6.97 -3.85 15.22
CA GLY A 31 -7.32 -2.45 14.98
C GLY A 31 -6.24 -1.56 14.39
N ALA A 32 -5.07 -2.08 14.02
CA ALA A 32 -4.10 -1.28 13.26
C ALA A 32 -4.66 -0.95 11.88
N ALA A 33 -4.84 0.34 11.59
CA ALA A 33 -5.34 0.81 10.30
C ALA A 33 -4.55 0.20 9.14
N GLY A 34 -5.26 -0.41 8.19
CA GLY A 34 -4.66 -0.99 6.99
C GLY A 34 -4.10 -2.40 7.11
N VAL A 35 -4.28 -3.07 8.26
CA VAL A 35 -3.91 -4.48 8.43
C VAL A 35 -5.14 -5.38 8.32
N LYS A 36 -5.06 -6.41 7.48
CA LYS A 36 -6.10 -7.44 7.34
C LYS A 36 -5.55 -8.79 7.78
N LEU A 37 -6.32 -9.51 8.60
CA LEU A 37 -6.01 -10.87 9.00
C LEU A 37 -6.57 -11.87 7.99
N GLY A 38 -5.72 -12.80 7.55
CA GLY A 38 -6.12 -13.94 6.74
C GLY A 38 -6.56 -15.14 7.59
N LEU A 39 -7.07 -16.17 6.93
CA LEU A 39 -7.66 -17.37 7.55
C LEU A 39 -6.71 -18.11 8.50
N ASN A 40 -5.40 -18.04 8.25
CA ASN A 40 -4.38 -18.72 9.06
C ASN A 40 -3.76 -17.81 10.15
N GLY A 41 -4.40 -16.67 10.45
CA GLY A 41 -3.84 -15.66 11.35
C GLY A 41 -2.70 -14.84 10.75
N ALA A 42 -2.37 -15.04 9.47
CA ALA A 42 -1.40 -14.22 8.76
C ALA A 42 -1.92 -12.77 8.63
N ALA A 43 -1.06 -11.78 8.86
CA ALA A 43 -1.41 -10.37 8.75
C ALA A 43 -0.88 -9.79 7.43
N PHE A 44 -1.73 -9.07 6.71
CA PHE A 44 -1.41 -8.49 5.40
C PHE A 44 -1.62 -6.98 5.40
N VAL A 45 -0.81 -6.30 4.58
CA VAL A 45 -1.02 -4.91 4.16
C VAL A 45 -1.31 -4.88 2.67
N SER A 46 -2.10 -3.91 2.23
CA SER A 46 -2.45 -3.79 0.81
C SER A 46 -1.26 -3.27 -0.01
N SER A 47 -1.11 -3.75 -1.24
CA SER A 47 -0.21 -3.19 -2.25
C SER A 47 -0.66 -1.83 -2.77
N GLY A 48 -1.88 -1.38 -2.43
CA GLY A 48 -2.56 -0.24 -3.03
C GLY A 48 -3.16 -0.53 -4.40
N ILE A 49 -3.13 -1.79 -4.86
CA ILE A 49 -3.77 -2.24 -6.10
C ILE A 49 -4.64 -3.46 -5.76
N PRO A 50 -5.98 -3.32 -5.71
CA PRO A 50 -6.87 -4.40 -5.29
C PRO A 50 -6.70 -5.69 -6.10
N ASP A 51 -6.45 -5.59 -7.40
CA ASP A 51 -6.24 -6.75 -8.27
C ASP A 51 -4.96 -7.51 -7.93
N LEU A 52 -3.87 -6.79 -7.64
CA LEU A 52 -2.63 -7.43 -7.21
C LEU A 52 -2.81 -8.10 -5.84
N ASP A 53 -3.51 -7.45 -4.91
CA ASP A 53 -3.81 -8.05 -3.61
C ASP A 53 -4.58 -9.36 -3.73
N ARG A 54 -5.52 -9.45 -4.68
CA ARG A 54 -6.25 -10.69 -4.99
C ARG A 54 -5.32 -11.77 -5.54
N ILE A 55 -4.46 -11.41 -6.50
CA ILE A 55 -3.47 -12.35 -7.10
C ILE A 55 -2.52 -12.89 -6.03
N LEU A 56 -2.09 -12.05 -5.09
CA LEU A 56 -1.20 -12.43 -3.98
C LEU A 56 -1.92 -13.14 -2.83
N GLY A 57 -3.25 -13.32 -2.90
CA GLY A 57 -4.03 -13.99 -1.87
C GLY A 57 -4.26 -13.16 -0.60
N GLY A 58 -4.12 -11.83 -0.67
CA GLY A 58 -4.44 -10.94 0.44
C GLY A 58 -3.69 -9.62 0.50
N GLY A 59 -2.64 -9.45 -0.29
CA GLY A 59 -1.70 -8.33 -0.25
C GLY A 59 -0.29 -8.78 0.14
N PHE A 60 0.53 -7.88 0.68
CA PHE A 60 1.86 -8.21 1.18
C PHE A 60 1.82 -8.70 2.62
N LEU A 61 2.52 -9.78 2.92
CA LEU A 61 2.62 -10.32 4.28
C LEU A 61 3.39 -9.34 5.18
N LEU A 62 2.84 -9.02 6.35
CA LEU A 62 3.51 -8.15 7.32
C LEU A 62 4.80 -8.81 7.83
N GLY A 63 5.89 -8.04 7.89
CA GLY A 63 7.21 -8.55 8.26
C GLY A 63 7.97 -9.25 7.12
N SER A 64 7.43 -9.25 5.90
CA SER A 64 8.13 -9.72 4.70
C SER A 64 8.92 -8.60 4.01
N VAL A 65 9.81 -9.01 3.09
CA VAL A 65 10.48 -8.11 2.14
C VAL A 65 9.97 -8.46 0.75
N VAL A 66 9.50 -7.45 0.01
CA VAL A 66 8.97 -7.60 -1.35
C VAL A 66 9.92 -6.94 -2.32
N MET A 67 10.31 -7.67 -3.36
CA MET A 67 11.16 -7.17 -4.44
C MET A 67 10.34 -7.09 -5.73
N ILE A 68 10.34 -5.92 -6.36
CA ILE A 68 9.68 -5.68 -7.64
C ILE A 68 10.78 -5.61 -8.70
N MET A 69 10.75 -6.55 -9.64
CA MET A 69 11.61 -6.54 -10.82
C MET A 69 10.79 -6.08 -12.01
N GLU A 70 11.42 -5.35 -12.91
CA GLU A 70 10.78 -4.79 -14.09
C GLU A 70 11.55 -5.19 -15.35
N ASP A 71 10.78 -5.40 -16.42
CA ASP A 71 11.28 -5.51 -17.77
C ASP A 71 11.43 -4.12 -18.42
N ALA A 72 12.46 -3.94 -19.24
CA ALA A 72 12.72 -2.68 -19.94
C ALA A 72 11.53 -2.19 -20.79
N ASP A 73 10.72 -3.11 -21.31
CA ASP A 73 9.55 -2.79 -22.13
C ASP A 73 8.28 -2.48 -21.32
N ALA A 74 8.30 -2.66 -19.98
CA ALA A 74 7.13 -2.44 -19.11
C ALA A 74 7.40 -1.70 -17.76
N PRO A 75 7.90 -0.44 -17.79
CA PRO A 75 7.58 0.73 -16.94
C PRO A 75 7.03 0.79 -15.50
N HIS A 76 6.53 -0.26 -14.86
CA HIS A 76 5.48 -0.13 -13.84
C HIS A 76 5.89 -0.20 -12.36
N HIS A 77 7.16 -0.44 -12.01
CA HIS A 77 7.63 -0.57 -10.63
C HIS A 77 7.37 0.70 -9.80
N LEU A 78 7.58 1.88 -10.38
CA LEU A 78 7.31 3.14 -9.70
C LEU A 78 5.83 3.41 -9.52
N LEU A 79 4.96 2.90 -10.40
CA LEU A 79 3.52 2.98 -10.20
C LEU A 79 3.10 2.15 -8.99
N LEU A 80 3.57 0.90 -8.93
CA LEU A 80 3.35 0.01 -7.80
C LEU A 80 3.83 0.62 -6.48
N LEU A 81 5.05 1.16 -6.47
CA LEU A 81 5.61 1.83 -5.30
C LEU A 81 4.76 3.03 -4.86
N ARG A 82 4.28 3.86 -5.80
CA ARG A 82 3.42 5.00 -5.49
C ARG A 82 2.08 4.55 -4.90
N CYS A 83 1.44 3.53 -5.48
CA CYS A 83 0.18 2.99 -4.94
C CYS A 83 0.37 2.44 -3.52
N PHE A 84 1.45 1.68 -3.29
CA PHE A 84 1.76 1.14 -1.95
C PHE A 84 1.97 2.25 -0.92
N MET A 85 2.77 3.27 -1.25
CA MET A 85 3.01 4.41 -0.38
C MET A 85 1.75 5.25 -0.15
N ALA A 86 0.94 5.48 -1.18
CA ALA A 86 -0.32 6.21 -1.06
C ALA A 86 -1.31 5.47 -0.14
N GLN A 87 -1.39 4.15 -0.28
CA GLN A 87 -2.23 3.31 0.58
C GLN A 87 -1.79 3.37 2.04
N GLY A 88 -0.49 3.21 2.31
CA GLY A 88 0.07 3.39 3.65
C GLY A 88 -0.21 4.79 4.21
N ALA A 89 -0.17 5.82 3.36
CA ALA A 89 -0.48 7.18 3.76
C ALA A 89 -1.95 7.41 4.14
N LEU A 90 -2.88 6.89 3.35
CA LEU A 90 -4.31 6.91 3.69
C LEU A 90 -4.60 6.17 5.00
N HIS A 91 -3.81 5.16 5.31
CA HIS A 91 -3.86 4.38 6.56
C HIS A 91 -3.10 4.99 7.72
N LYS A 92 -2.46 6.15 7.52
CA LYS A 92 -1.62 6.82 8.53
C LYS A 92 -0.50 5.92 9.06
N GLN A 93 -0.04 4.96 8.26
CA GLN A 93 1.05 4.07 8.62
C GLN A 93 2.38 4.82 8.48
N PRO A 94 3.36 4.68 9.36
CA PRO A 94 4.65 5.35 9.19
C PRO A 94 5.33 4.99 7.86
N LEU A 95 5.94 5.97 7.18
CA LEU A 95 6.62 5.76 5.90
C LEU A 95 8.08 6.22 5.98
N LEU A 96 8.99 5.31 5.66
CA LEU A 96 10.38 5.63 5.37
C LEU A 96 10.64 5.35 3.90
N PHE A 97 10.94 6.38 3.13
CA PHE A 97 11.24 6.26 1.70
C PHE A 97 12.70 6.57 1.43
N ALA A 98 13.44 5.60 0.89
CA ALA A 98 14.81 5.79 0.43
C ALA A 98 14.87 5.69 -1.10
N GLY A 99 15.56 6.64 -1.75
CA GLY A 99 15.68 6.64 -3.21
C GLY A 99 16.99 7.24 -3.71
N PRO A 100 17.45 6.86 -4.91
CA PRO A 100 18.69 7.35 -5.51
C PRO A 100 18.52 8.72 -6.16
N MET A 101 18.06 9.69 -5.38
CA MET A 101 17.77 11.05 -5.85
C MET A 101 18.10 12.10 -4.79
N LYS A 102 18.52 13.29 -5.23
CA LYS A 102 18.91 14.39 -4.33
C LYS A 102 17.78 14.87 -3.41
N GLU A 103 16.55 14.93 -3.93
CA GLU A 103 15.39 15.41 -3.18
C GLU A 103 14.27 14.35 -3.16
N PRO A 104 14.40 13.29 -2.34
CA PRO A 104 13.45 12.17 -2.32
C PRO A 104 12.04 12.57 -1.88
N ARG A 105 11.89 13.69 -1.16
CA ARG A 105 10.58 14.24 -0.78
C ARG A 105 9.73 14.66 -1.97
N LEU A 106 10.33 15.06 -3.10
CA LEU A 106 9.58 15.43 -4.29
C LEU A 106 8.77 14.24 -4.85
N PHE A 107 9.26 13.01 -4.65
CA PHE A 107 8.55 11.80 -5.04
C PHE A 107 7.19 11.67 -4.35
N LEU A 108 7.06 12.15 -3.11
CA LEU A 108 5.79 12.11 -2.37
C LEU A 108 4.69 12.96 -3.04
N GLY A 109 5.08 14.01 -3.78
CA GLY A 109 4.16 14.81 -4.57
C GLY A 109 3.57 14.08 -5.78
N THR A 110 4.06 12.87 -6.08
CA THR A 110 3.59 12.03 -7.19
C THR A 110 2.70 10.87 -6.76
N LEU A 111 2.46 10.70 -5.45
CA LEU A 111 1.57 9.66 -4.95
C LEU A 111 0.14 9.93 -5.44
N PRO A 112 -0.62 8.93 -5.90
CA PRO A 112 -1.95 9.14 -6.43
C PRO A 112 -3.01 9.33 -5.32
N THR A 113 -4.12 9.99 -5.66
CA THR A 113 -5.26 10.20 -4.75
C THR A 113 -6.29 9.07 -4.87
N PRO A 114 -6.99 8.65 -3.80
CA PRO A 114 -8.04 7.64 -3.94
C PRO A 114 -9.24 8.18 -4.73
N VAL A 115 -9.87 7.33 -5.55
CA VAL A 115 -11.06 7.67 -6.36
C VAL A 115 -12.22 8.15 -5.48
N SER A 116 -12.32 7.65 -4.23
CA SER A 116 -13.36 8.02 -3.26
C SER A 116 -13.23 9.42 -2.64
N SER A 117 -12.16 10.17 -2.95
CA SER A 117 -11.91 11.51 -2.39
C SER A 117 -12.84 12.60 -2.94
N SER A 118 -13.48 12.39 -4.11
CA SER A 118 -14.47 13.32 -4.62
C SER A 118 -15.88 12.95 -4.10
N LYS A 119 -16.42 13.79 -3.20
CA LYS A 119 -17.88 13.81 -2.93
C LYS A 119 -18.69 14.14 -4.21
N GLU A 120 -18.03 14.54 -5.29
CA GLU A 120 -18.60 14.99 -6.54
C GLU A 120 -18.84 13.85 -7.56
N ASP A 121 -17.97 12.83 -7.65
CA ASP A 121 -18.17 11.73 -8.61
C ASP A 121 -19.24 10.73 -8.15
N ARG A 122 -19.49 10.60 -6.84
CA ARG A 122 -20.68 9.89 -6.36
C ARG A 122 -21.97 10.60 -6.74
N ARG A 123 -21.95 11.93 -6.87
CA ARG A 123 -23.12 12.68 -7.38
C ARG A 123 -23.24 12.53 -8.89
N HIS A 124 -22.15 12.44 -9.65
CA HIS A 124 -22.27 12.18 -11.10
C HIS A 124 -22.68 10.73 -11.43
N ARG A 125 -22.40 9.76 -10.54
CA ARG A 125 -22.93 8.38 -10.66
C ARG A 125 -24.28 8.14 -9.96
N ALA A 126 -24.73 9.03 -9.08
CA ALA A 126 -26.02 8.90 -8.36
C ALA A 126 -27.06 9.98 -8.69
N MET A 127 -26.74 11.02 -9.48
CA MET A 127 -27.69 12.04 -9.98
C MET A 127 -28.42 11.58 -11.25
N GLY A 128 -28.54 10.27 -11.47
CA GLY A 128 -29.46 9.69 -12.44
C GLY A 128 -30.85 9.38 -11.88
N VAL A 129 -31.22 9.92 -10.71
CA VAL A 129 -32.51 9.64 -10.06
C VAL A 129 -33.11 10.91 -9.43
N GLY A 130 -34.00 11.58 -10.19
CA GLY A 130 -35.15 12.43 -9.79
C GLY A 130 -34.92 13.68 -8.91
N GLY A 131 -35.47 14.89 -9.18
CA GLY A 131 -36.42 15.34 -10.20
C GLY A 131 -36.78 16.85 -10.06
N SER A 132 -37.50 17.37 -11.09
CA SER A 132 -38.24 18.65 -11.24
C SER A 132 -37.41 19.97 -11.26
N SER A 133 -37.55 20.93 -12.18
CA SER A 133 -38.61 21.28 -13.16
C SER A 133 -38.09 22.24 -14.26
N ASP A 134 -38.69 22.12 -15.44
CA ASP A 134 -38.92 23.13 -16.51
C ASP A 134 -38.19 22.95 -17.88
N GLY A 135 -39.02 22.86 -18.93
CA GLY A 135 -38.75 23.09 -20.37
C GLY A 135 -37.71 22.25 -21.18
N ARG A 136 -38.17 21.13 -21.80
CA ARG A 136 -37.74 20.41 -23.07
C ARG A 136 -36.49 20.87 -23.89
N PRO A 137 -35.89 20.03 -24.79
CA PRO A 137 -35.83 18.55 -24.91
C PRO A 137 -34.41 17.97 -25.21
N SER A 138 -34.14 16.72 -24.80
CA SER A 138 -33.43 15.66 -25.59
C SER A 138 -33.16 14.41 -24.74
N ASP A 139 -34.23 13.80 -24.22
CA ASP A 139 -34.20 12.51 -23.52
C ASP A 139 -34.40 11.33 -24.50
N GLU A 140 -33.68 11.35 -25.62
CA GLU A 140 -33.74 10.27 -26.62
C GLU A 140 -32.45 9.43 -26.67
N GLY A 141 -31.35 9.91 -26.09
CA GLY A 141 -30.04 9.25 -26.14
C GLY A 141 -29.79 8.16 -25.08
N LEU A 142 -30.61 8.06 -24.04
CA LEU A 142 -30.32 7.22 -22.86
C LEU A 142 -31.24 6.00 -22.69
N ARG A 143 -32.24 5.82 -23.57
CA ARG A 143 -33.14 4.64 -23.52
C ARG A 143 -32.45 3.33 -23.87
N ILE A 144 -31.42 3.38 -24.73
CA ILE A 144 -30.73 2.20 -25.24
C ILE A 144 -29.93 1.50 -24.13
N ALA A 145 -29.25 2.26 -23.28
CA ALA A 145 -28.42 1.70 -22.21
C ALA A 145 -29.24 0.95 -21.14
N TRP A 146 -30.48 1.36 -20.86
CA TRP A 146 -31.33 0.70 -19.87
C TRP A 146 -31.84 -0.67 -20.33
N GLN A 147 -32.06 -0.84 -21.63
CA GLN A 147 -32.57 -2.10 -22.19
C GLN A 147 -31.58 -3.26 -22.06
N TYR A 148 -30.27 -2.98 -22.00
CA TYR A 148 -29.25 -4.02 -21.82
C TYR A 148 -29.15 -4.54 -20.38
N ARG A 149 -29.89 -3.95 -19.43
CA ARG A 149 -29.97 -4.42 -18.02
C ARG A 149 -30.28 -5.92 -17.90
N LYS A 150 -31.02 -6.49 -18.85
CA LYS A 150 -31.37 -7.93 -18.86
C LYS A 150 -30.20 -8.86 -19.23
N TYR A 151 -29.16 -8.34 -19.88
CA TYR A 151 -27.98 -9.12 -20.30
C TYR A 151 -26.82 -9.05 -19.29
N PHE A 152 -26.87 -8.10 -18.36
CA PHE A 152 -26.06 -8.17 -17.14
C PHE A 152 -26.73 -9.20 -16.24
N GLY A 153 -26.32 -10.47 -16.36
CA GLY A 153 -26.77 -11.53 -15.48
C GLY A 153 -26.60 -11.14 -14.02
N ASP A 154 -27.41 -11.74 -13.14
CA ASP A 154 -27.35 -11.58 -11.69
C ASP A 154 -25.97 -12.00 -11.13
N GLU A 155 -24.94 -11.18 -11.30
CA GLU A 155 -23.83 -11.14 -10.36
C GLU A 155 -24.32 -10.36 -9.16
N LYS A 156 -24.80 -11.12 -8.17
CA LYS A 156 -24.97 -10.64 -6.80
C LYS A 156 -23.62 -10.15 -6.27
N THR A 157 -23.28 -8.90 -6.55
CA THR A 157 -22.36 -8.11 -5.72
C THR A 157 -23.19 -7.11 -4.95
N SER A 158 -24.02 -7.63 -4.05
CA SER A 158 -24.69 -6.85 -3.03
C SER A 158 -24.38 -7.43 -1.66
N ASP A 159 -23.08 -7.52 -1.34
CA ASP A 159 -22.62 -7.30 0.03
C ASP A 159 -22.40 -5.80 0.20
N ALA A 160 -23.48 -5.02 -0.03
CA ALA A 160 -23.57 -3.66 0.46
C ALA A 160 -24.02 -3.74 1.91
N GLU A 161 -23.15 -4.27 2.76
CA GLU A 161 -23.23 -4.03 4.19
C GLU A 161 -23.25 -2.51 4.40
N PRO A 162 -24.02 -1.99 5.37
CA PRO A 162 -24.02 -0.57 5.68
C PRO A 162 -22.56 -0.17 5.94
N ARG A 163 -22.04 0.78 5.15
CA ARG A 163 -20.70 1.35 5.32
C ARG A 163 -20.65 2.07 6.66
N ASP A 164 -20.46 1.30 7.71
CA ASP A 164 -19.84 1.76 8.93
C ASP A 164 -18.50 2.41 8.52
N ASN A 165 -18.02 3.39 9.29
CA ASN A 165 -16.83 4.20 8.99
C ASN A 165 -15.51 3.38 9.07
N LYS A 166 -15.53 2.12 8.64
CA LYS A 166 -14.39 1.23 8.48
C LYS A 166 -13.57 1.69 7.28
N GLN A 167 -12.38 2.15 7.60
CA GLN A 167 -11.31 2.42 6.64
C GLN A 167 -11.13 1.21 5.70
N GLU A 168 -11.26 1.44 4.39
CA GLU A 168 -11.13 0.38 3.39
C GLU A 168 -9.71 -0.21 3.40
N PHE A 169 -9.60 -1.54 3.33
CA PHE A 169 -8.29 -2.24 3.32
C PHE A 169 -7.43 -1.87 2.10
N SER A 170 -8.05 -1.65 0.94
CA SER A 170 -7.41 -1.23 -0.30
C SER A 170 -8.29 -0.21 -0.99
N ASN A 171 -7.71 0.84 -1.57
CA ASN A 171 -8.44 1.87 -2.31
C ASN A 171 -8.09 1.80 -3.80
N ASP A 172 -9.05 2.16 -4.65
CA ASP A 172 -8.75 2.50 -6.05
C ASP A 172 -8.16 3.90 -6.12
N PHE A 173 -7.13 4.08 -6.95
CA PHE A 173 -6.41 5.35 -7.09
C PHE A 173 -6.64 6.02 -8.45
N ASP A 174 -6.90 7.32 -8.44
CA ASP A 174 -6.88 8.17 -9.65
C ASP A 174 -5.44 8.66 -9.88
N LEU A 175 -4.76 8.02 -10.83
CA LEU A 175 -3.36 8.29 -11.17
C LEU A 175 -3.13 9.67 -11.79
N ARG A 176 -4.20 10.38 -12.17
CA ARG A 176 -4.12 11.70 -12.79
C ARG A 176 -3.98 12.82 -11.77
N LYS A 177 -4.25 12.54 -10.50
CA LYS A 177 -4.29 13.53 -9.43
C LYS A 177 -3.36 13.15 -8.29
N PRO A 178 -2.50 14.07 -7.83
CA PRO A 178 -1.63 13.80 -6.70
C PRO A 178 -2.45 13.74 -5.39
N LEU A 179 -1.94 12.97 -4.44
CA LEU A 179 -2.46 12.84 -3.08
C LEU A 179 -2.41 14.20 -2.37
N GLU A 180 -3.43 14.47 -1.58
CA GLU A 180 -3.55 15.75 -0.88
C GLU A 180 -2.45 15.90 0.19
N ARG A 181 -1.75 17.04 0.17
CA ARG A 181 -0.57 17.28 1.03
C ARG A 181 -0.85 17.15 2.52
N HIS A 182 -2.06 17.46 2.97
CA HIS A 182 -2.41 17.37 4.39
C HIS A 182 -2.44 15.93 4.91
N ILE A 183 -2.68 14.93 4.03
CA ILE A 183 -2.60 13.51 4.37
C ILE A 183 -1.15 13.15 4.74
N LEU A 184 -0.20 13.64 3.95
CA LEU A 184 1.23 13.43 4.18
C LEU A 184 1.74 14.20 5.41
N ASN A 185 1.23 15.42 5.66
CA ASN A 185 1.66 16.24 6.79
C ASN A 185 1.20 15.68 8.15
N GLY A 186 0.09 14.94 8.18
CA GLY A 186 -0.44 14.32 9.40
C GLY A 186 0.27 13.04 9.83
N GLN A 187 1.31 12.63 9.11
CA GLN A 187 1.92 11.31 9.21
C GLN A 187 3.44 11.42 9.37
N LEU A 188 4.02 10.43 10.06
CA LEU A 188 5.48 10.35 10.19
C LEU A 188 6.06 9.80 8.88
N VAL A 189 6.45 10.73 8.00
CA VAL A 189 7.10 10.43 6.72
C VAL A 189 8.53 10.93 6.75
N GLU A 190 9.47 10.01 6.59
CA GLU A 190 10.90 10.29 6.48
C GLU A 190 11.40 9.90 5.09
N CYS A 191 12.24 10.76 4.51
CA CYS A 191 12.82 10.52 3.19
C CYS A 191 14.33 10.58 3.26
N VAL A 192 14.99 9.61 2.66
CA VAL A 192 16.44 9.41 2.68
C VAL A 192 16.94 9.38 1.25
N SER A 193 17.91 10.23 0.92
CA SER A 193 18.65 10.07 -0.32
C SER A 193 19.69 8.98 -0.12
N THR A 194 19.75 7.99 -1.01
CA THR A 194 20.85 7.03 -1.03
C THR A 194 22.11 7.60 -1.68
N GLN A 195 22.05 8.82 -2.25
CA GLN A 195 23.23 9.53 -2.74
C GLN A 195 24.02 10.20 -1.60
N ASP A 196 23.36 10.44 -0.46
CA ASP A 196 23.97 11.04 0.75
C ASP A 196 24.52 9.98 1.72
N ALA A 197 24.41 8.69 1.38
CA ALA A 197 24.83 7.58 2.23
C ALA A 197 26.04 6.90 1.58
N ASP A 198 27.20 7.03 2.20
CA ASP A 198 28.45 6.45 1.72
C ASP A 198 28.56 4.96 2.08
N THR A 199 27.85 4.53 3.14
CA THR A 199 27.89 3.15 3.63
C THR A 199 26.51 2.58 3.94
N LEU A 200 26.41 1.25 3.98
CA LEU A 200 25.20 0.56 4.45
C LEU A 200 24.89 0.85 5.92
N SER A 201 25.91 1.14 6.73
CA SER A 201 25.75 1.50 8.15
C SER A 201 24.97 2.80 8.30
N ASP A 202 25.22 3.79 7.45
CA ASP A 202 24.47 5.06 7.48
C ASP A 202 22.97 4.83 7.22
N LEU A 203 22.63 3.95 6.28
CA LEU A 203 21.24 3.60 6.01
C LEU A 203 20.62 2.80 7.16
N GLN A 204 21.36 1.88 7.76
CA GLN A 204 20.93 1.12 8.93
C GLN A 204 20.65 2.03 10.13
N ASP A 205 21.50 3.02 10.37
CA ASP A 205 21.36 3.99 11.46
C ASP A 205 20.13 4.89 11.25
N ARG A 206 19.89 5.32 10.00
CA ARG A 206 18.67 6.06 9.64
C ARG A 206 17.41 5.22 9.87
N CYS A 207 17.40 3.95 9.43
CA CYS A 207 16.30 3.02 9.70
C CYS A 207 16.08 2.82 11.21
N SER A 208 17.15 2.63 11.98
CA SER A 208 17.08 2.42 13.43
C SER A 208 16.54 3.67 14.16
N THR A 209 16.98 4.86 13.74
CA THR A 209 16.51 6.16 14.24
C THR A 209 15.04 6.40 13.89
N PHE A 210 14.60 5.99 12.71
CA PHE A 210 13.19 6.04 12.33
C PHE A 210 12.36 5.12 13.23
N LEU A 211 12.80 3.87 13.41
CA LEU A 211 12.08 2.87 14.21
C LEU A 211 12.02 3.21 15.71
N SER A 212 13.02 3.92 16.26
CA SER A 212 13.01 4.32 17.67
C SER A 212 11.92 5.36 18.01
N LYS A 213 11.28 5.96 17.01
CA LYS A 213 10.16 6.90 17.19
C LYS A 213 8.85 6.19 17.54
N PHE A 214 8.79 4.86 17.42
CA PHE A 214 7.59 4.07 17.68
C PHE A 214 7.72 3.27 18.99
N PRO A 215 6.62 3.14 19.76
CA PRO A 215 6.59 2.24 20.91
C PRO A 215 6.80 0.79 20.45
N ARG A 216 7.54 0.01 21.26
CA ARG A 216 7.79 -1.42 21.04
C ARG A 216 6.68 -2.28 21.61
#